data_AF-A0A1Y4IVY4-F1
#
_entry.id   AF-A0A1Y4IVY4-F1
#
_cell.length_a   1.000
_cell.length_b   1.000
_cell.length_c   1.000
_cell.angle_alpha   90.00
_cell.angle_beta   90.00
_cell.angle_gamma   90.00
#
_symmetry.space_group_name_H-M   'P 1'
#
loop_
_entity.id
_entity.type
_entity.pdbx_description
1 polymer ?
#
loop_
_entity_poly.entity_id
_entity_poly.type
_entity_poly.pdbx_seq_one_letter_code
_entity_poly.pdbx_strand_id
1 'polypeptide(L)'
;AIHANLALPQEQRCIRCKMVANPGVMLEIANPCAGDVVFDIDGLPTARQEGHGLGVQSISAFCRKNGAVCQFDQTGGWFRMQMVL
;
A
#
# COMPACT_ATOMS: atom_id res chain seq x y z
N ALA A 1 -6.64 -0.32 -2.02
CA ALA A 1 -5.46 0.40 -2.54
C ALA A 1 -5.67 0.81 -3.99
N ILE A 2 -5.77 -0.13 -4.95
CA ILE A 2 -5.88 0.19 -6.39
C ILE A 2 -7.05 1.14 -6.73
N HIS A 3 -8.20 0.95 -6.10
CA HIS A 3 -9.38 1.82 -6.31
C HIS A 3 -9.20 3.26 -5.78
N ALA A 4 -8.17 3.56 -5.00
CA ALA A 4 -7.96 4.92 -4.47
C ALA A 4 -7.65 5.95 -5.57
N ASN A 5 -7.22 5.48 -6.75
CA ASN A 5 -7.05 6.30 -7.95
C ASN A 5 -8.37 6.70 -8.62
N LEU A 6 -9.49 5.99 -8.39
CA LEU A 6 -10.70 6.17 -9.18
C LEU A 6 -11.33 7.55 -9.00
N ALA A 7 -11.14 8.17 -7.83
CA ALA A 7 -11.63 9.52 -7.54
C ALA A 7 -10.81 10.63 -8.23
N LEU A 8 -9.65 10.31 -8.81
CA LEU A 8 -8.80 11.30 -9.49
C LEU A 8 -9.17 11.46 -10.97
N PRO A 9 -8.81 12.59 -11.61
CA PRO A 9 -8.85 12.75 -13.07
C PRO A 9 -8.05 11.65 -13.76
N GLN A 10 -8.51 11.18 -14.93
CA GLN A 10 -7.93 10.03 -15.63
C GLN A 10 -6.43 10.22 -15.91
N GLU A 11 -6.01 11.44 -16.19
CA GLU A 11 -4.64 11.84 -16.52
C GLU A 11 -3.69 11.71 -15.32
N GLN A 12 -4.23 11.72 -14.09
CA GLN A 12 -3.48 11.57 -12.86
C GLN A 12 -3.45 10.12 -12.36
N ARG A 13 -4.29 9.24 -12.92
CA ARG A 13 -4.38 7.84 -12.48
C ARG A 13 -3.16 7.07 -12.97
N CYS A 14 -2.37 6.57 -12.04
CA CYS A 14 -1.29 5.66 -12.34
C CYS A 14 -1.01 4.71 -11.17
N ILE A 15 -0.32 3.62 -11.45
CA ILE A 15 0.24 2.74 -10.43
C ILE A 15 1.74 2.67 -10.72
N ARG A 16 2.55 2.99 -9.74
CA ARG A 16 4.00 2.88 -9.81
C ARG A 16 4.43 1.64 -9.03
N CYS A 17 5.20 0.79 -9.69
CA CYS A 17 5.79 -0.40 -9.10
C CYS A 17 7.30 -0.27 -9.18
N LYS A 18 7.99 -0.47 -8.06
CA LYS A 18 9.45 -0.49 -7.99
C LYS A 18 9.89 -1.75 -7.26
N MET A 19 10.93 -2.39 -7.79
CA MET A 19 11.55 -3.54 -7.16
C MET A 19 13.06 -3.36 -7.09
N VAL A 20 13.64 -3.74 -5.96
CA VAL A 20 15.09 -3.85 -5.76
C VAL A 20 15.34 -5.28 -5.27
N ALA A 21 16.39 -5.94 -5.76
CA ALA A 21 16.64 -7.35 -5.46
C ALA A 21 17.95 -7.61 -4.67
N ASN A 22 18.85 -6.63 -4.58
CA ASN A 22 20.14 -6.76 -3.89
C ASN A 22 20.33 -5.63 -2.86
N PRO A 23 20.78 -5.92 -1.61
CA PRO A 23 21.10 -7.24 -1.06
C PRO A 23 19.88 -8.08 -0.61
N GLY A 24 18.66 -7.56 -0.73
CA GLY A 24 17.40 -8.23 -0.41
C GLY A 24 16.27 -7.74 -1.30
N VAL A 25 15.10 -8.39 -1.23
CA VAL A 25 13.96 -8.06 -2.10
C VAL A 25 13.10 -6.98 -1.44
N MET A 26 13.09 -5.79 -2.04
CA MET A 26 12.13 -4.74 -1.72
C MET A 26 11.13 -4.58 -2.88
N LEU A 27 9.84 -4.61 -2.56
CA LEU A 27 8.75 -4.27 -3.47
C LEU A 27 8.04 -3.02 -2.96
N GLU A 28 7.89 -2.02 -3.82
CA GLU A 28 7.05 -0.86 -3.59
C GLU A 28 5.91 -0.81 -4.62
N ILE A 29 4.69 -0.57 -4.14
CA ILE A 29 3.53 -0.24 -4.95
C ILE A 29 2.98 1.09 -4.45
N ALA A 30 2.89 2.08 -5.34
CA ALA A 30 2.41 3.41 -5.03
C ALA A 30 1.37 3.88 -6.04
N ASN A 31 0.37 4.61 -5.55
CA ASN A 31 -0.61 5.25 -6.40
C ASN A 31 -1.11 6.57 -5.78
N PRO A 32 -1.44 7.58 -6.58
CA PRO A 32 -2.04 8.78 -6.05
C PRO A 32 -3.43 8.47 -5.45
N CYS A 33 -3.84 9.24 -4.45
CA CYS A 33 -5.14 9.08 -3.81
C CYS A 33 -5.67 10.43 -3.36
N ALA A 34 -6.97 10.66 -3.59
CA ALA A 34 -7.62 11.95 -3.31
C ALA A 34 -8.01 12.15 -1.84
N GLY A 35 -8.07 11.06 -1.05
CA GLY A 35 -8.55 11.10 0.33
C GLY A 35 -7.49 10.65 1.33
N ASP A 36 -7.63 11.13 2.57
CA ASP A 36 -6.75 10.75 3.67
C ASP A 36 -6.97 9.28 4.07
N VAL A 37 -5.85 8.58 4.21
CA VAL A 37 -5.77 7.21 4.69
C VAL A 37 -5.58 7.27 6.20
N VAL A 38 -6.47 6.59 6.93
CA VAL A 38 -6.31 6.39 8.38
C VAL A 38 -5.54 5.12 8.60
N PHE A 39 -4.57 5.20 9.50
CA PHE A 39 -3.76 4.09 9.95
C PHE A 39 -4.13 3.76 11.39
N ASP A 40 -4.10 2.47 11.72
CA ASP A 40 -4.25 2.01 13.11
C ASP A 40 -2.92 2.10 13.88
N ILE A 41 -2.94 1.62 15.13
CA ILE A 41 -1.77 1.63 16.02
C ILE A 41 -0.59 0.80 15.47
N ASP A 42 -0.87 -0.18 14.62
CA ASP A 42 0.14 -1.04 13.98
C ASP A 42 0.62 -0.46 12.64
N GLY A 43 0.16 0.74 12.26
CA GLY A 43 0.49 1.40 11.00
C GLY A 43 -0.20 0.78 9.79
N LEU A 44 -1.25 -0.03 9.98
CA LEU A 44 -2.01 -0.61 8.89
C LEU A 44 -3.15 0.31 8.45
N PRO A 45 -3.38 0.48 7.14
CA PRO A 45 -4.48 1.29 6.65
C PRO A 45 -5.82 0.65 7.00
N THR A 46 -6.68 1.41 7.67
CA THR A 46 -8.02 0.97 8.07
C THR A 46 -9.01 1.10 6.91
N ALA A 47 -9.73 0.02 6.60
CA ALA A 47 -10.78 0.03 5.59
C ALA A 47 -12.01 0.81 6.10
N ARG A 48 -12.49 1.78 5.30
CA ARG A 48 -13.71 2.55 5.58
C ARG A 48 -14.94 2.05 4.80
N GLN A 49 -14.76 1.08 3.92
CA GLN A 49 -15.79 0.55 3.03
C GLN A 49 -15.82 -0.98 3.15
N GLU A 50 -17.01 -1.55 3.13
CA GLU A 50 -17.21 -2.99 3.18
C GLU A 50 -16.57 -3.68 1.97
N GLY A 51 -15.91 -4.83 2.18
CA GLY A 51 -15.14 -5.51 1.14
C GLY A 51 -13.74 -4.95 0.88
N HIS A 52 -13.32 -3.90 1.61
CA HIS A 52 -11.96 -3.38 1.57
C HIS A 52 -11.12 -3.90 2.76
N GLY A 53 -9.80 -3.90 2.63
CA GLY A 53 -8.86 -4.29 3.70
C GLY A 53 -8.36 -5.73 3.63
N LEU A 54 -9.03 -6.62 2.90
CA LEU A 54 -8.60 -8.02 2.71
C LEU A 54 -7.19 -8.14 2.10
N GLY A 55 -6.84 -7.25 1.17
CA GLY A 55 -5.51 -7.22 0.57
C GLY A 55 -4.40 -6.89 1.58
N VAL A 56 -4.67 -5.94 2.48
CA VAL A 56 -3.75 -5.54 3.56
C VAL A 56 -3.58 -6.71 4.53
N GLN A 57 -4.68 -7.35 4.94
CA GLN A 57 -4.64 -8.53 5.80
C GLN A 57 -3.84 -9.69 5.17
N SER A 58 -4.03 -9.95 3.89
CA SER A 58 -3.32 -11.01 3.16
C SER A 58 -1.81 -10.74 3.08
N ILE A 59 -1.42 -9.49 2.79
CA ILE A 59 -0.01 -9.08 2.73
C ILE A 59 0.62 -9.12 4.13
N SER A 60 -0.07 -8.63 5.16
CA SER A 60 0.41 -8.69 6.54
C SER A 60 0.60 -10.13 7.01
N ALA A 61 -0.31 -11.05 6.64
CA ALA A 61 -0.18 -12.48 6.93
C ALA A 61 1.02 -13.09 6.19
N PHE A 62 1.23 -12.75 4.92
CA PHE A 62 2.41 -13.17 4.16
C PHE A 62 3.71 -12.69 4.82
N CYS A 63 3.77 -11.42 5.22
CA CYS A 63 4.96 -10.85 5.85
C CYS A 63 5.28 -11.56 7.17
N ARG A 64 4.27 -11.74 8.03
CA ARG A 64 4.41 -12.49 9.29
C ARG A 64 4.90 -13.93 9.06
N LYS A 65 4.40 -14.62 8.03
CA LYS A 65 4.78 -16.00 7.72
C LYS A 65 6.22 -16.13 7.22
N ASN A 66 6.72 -15.14 6.48
CA ASN A 66 8.01 -15.22 5.79
C ASN A 66 9.10 -14.35 6.44
N GLY A 67 8.84 -13.75 7.60
CA GLY A 67 9.79 -12.83 8.25
C GLY A 67 10.00 -11.51 7.50
N ALA A 68 9.09 -11.17 6.59
CA ALA A 68 9.15 -9.92 5.84
C ALA A 68 8.57 -8.77 6.67
N VAL A 69 8.96 -7.54 6.33
CA VAL A 69 8.39 -6.32 6.89
C VAL A 69 7.54 -5.65 5.82
N CYS A 70 6.36 -5.14 6.21
CA CYS A 70 5.52 -4.31 5.36
C CYS A 70 5.22 -2.99 6.05
N GLN A 71 5.33 -1.90 5.31
CA GLN A 71 4.94 -0.57 5.76
C GLN A 71 4.00 0.10 4.76
N PHE A 72 3.17 0.98 5.28
CA PHE A 72 2.27 1.80 4.50
C PHE A 72 2.44 3.26 4.89
N ASP A 73 2.34 4.15 3.90
CA ASP A 73 2.34 5.58 4.15
C ASP A 73 1.44 6.32 3.16
N GLN A 74 1.09 7.55 3.52
CA GLN A 74 0.52 8.51 2.61
C GLN A 74 1.29 9.83 2.71
N THR A 75 1.97 10.21 1.63
CA THR A 75 2.75 11.45 1.59
C THR A 75 2.55 12.17 0.27
N GLY A 76 2.22 13.46 0.30
CA GLY A 76 2.07 14.29 -0.90
C GLY A 76 0.97 13.81 -1.84
N GLY A 77 -0.11 13.23 -1.29
CA GLY A 77 -1.21 12.66 -2.08
C GLY A 77 -0.93 11.30 -2.70
N TRP A 78 0.16 10.63 -2.31
CA TRP A 78 0.49 9.27 -2.75
C TRP A 78 0.34 8.29 -1.60
N PHE A 79 -0.50 7.28 -1.79
CA PHE A 79 -0.51 6.10 -0.96
C PHE A 79 0.59 5.14 -1.44
N ARG A 80 1.37 4.59 -0.51
CA ARG A 80 2.42 3.63 -0.81
C ARG A 80 2.35 2.45 0.14
N MET A 81 2.66 1.29 -0.43
CA MET A 81 2.97 0.06 0.29
C MET A 81 4.39 -0.32 -0.07
N GLN A 82 5.22 -0.61 0.93
CA GLN A 82 6.54 -1.18 0.74
C GLN A 82 6.64 -2.49 1.53
N MET A 83 7.20 -3.51 0.91
CA MET A 83 7.51 -4.79 1.54
C MET A 83 9.00 -5.07 1.34
N VAL A 84 9.67 -5.53 2.40
CA VAL A 84 11.07 -5.95 2.38
C VAL A 84 11.14 -7.39 2.92
N LEU A 85 11.73 -8.27 2.13
CA LEU A 85 12.08 -9.65 2.47
C LEU A 85 13.55 -9.74 2.88
#